data_AF-A0A920SMI4-F1
#
_entry.id   AF-A0A920SMI4-F1
#
_cell.length_a   1.000
_cell.length_b   1.000
_cell.length_c   1.000
_cell.angle_alpha   90.00
_cell.angle_beta   90.00
_cell.angle_gamma   90.00
#
_symmetry.space_group_name_H-M   'P 1'
#
loop_
_entity.id
_entity.type
_entity.pdbx_description
1 polymer ?
#
loop_
_entity_poly.entity_id
_entity_poly.type
_entity_poly.pdbx_seq_one_letter_code
_entity_poly.pdbx_strand_id
1 'polypeptide(L)' 'MPPELHQELSSRDALLGSEVTTEHEGDGVARGIDEKGALILEREDSSRVPVSSGSVILI' A
#
# COMPACT_ATOMS: atom_id res chain seq x y z
N MET A 1 -3.90 -3.57 -14.46
CA MET A 1 -4.91 -4.53 -13.96
C MET A 1 -6.25 -4.23 -14.62
N PRO A 2 -7.17 -5.20 -14.83
CA PRO A 2 -8.55 -4.86 -15.22
C PRO A 2 -9.18 -3.90 -14.19
N PRO A 3 -9.93 -2.87 -14.61
CA PRO A 3 -10.47 -1.85 -13.69
C PRO A 3 -11.35 -2.43 -12.56
N GLU A 4 -12.17 -3.44 -12.89
CA GLU A 4 -13.08 -4.08 -11.92
C GLU A 4 -12.30 -4.80 -10.80
N LEU A 5 -11.19 -5.44 -11.15
CA LEU A 5 -10.33 -6.12 -10.17
C LEU A 5 -9.62 -5.11 -9.25
N HIS A 6 -9.17 -3.99 -9.80
CA HIS A 6 -8.55 -2.93 -8.99
C HIS A 6 -9.55 -2.34 -8.00
N GLN A 7 -10.80 -2.11 -8.43
CA GLN A 7 -11.85 -1.62 -7.55
C GLN A 7 -12.20 -2.61 -6.44
N GLU A 8 -12.24 -3.92 -6.74
CA GLU A 8 -12.47 -4.95 -5.73
C GLU A 8 -11.33 -5.02 -4.71
N LEU A 9 -10.06 -4.97 -5.15
CA LEU A 9 -8.90 -4.97 -4.27
C LEU A 9 -8.89 -3.73 -3.36
N SER A 10 -9.10 -2.55 -3.94
CA SER A 10 -9.16 -1.29 -3.18
C SER A 10 -10.30 -1.30 -2.15
N SER A 11 -11.45 -1.88 -2.48
CA SER A 11 -12.57 -2.00 -1.54
C SER A 11 -12.30 -2.96 -0.39
N ARG A 12 -11.31 -3.85 -0.52
CA ARG A 12 -10.98 -4.90 0.46
C ARG A 12 -9.62 -4.68 1.12
N ASP A 13 -8.99 -3.54 0.86
CA ASP A 13 -7.68 -3.22 1.40
C ASP A 13 -7.77 -3.02 2.92
N ALA A 14 -7.37 -4.05 3.65
CA ALA A 14 -7.37 -4.06 5.11
C ALA A 14 -6.31 -3.13 5.71
N LEU A 15 -5.35 -2.66 4.91
CA LEU A 15 -4.26 -1.81 5.37
C LEU A 15 -4.55 -0.32 5.14
N LEU A 16 -5.56 0.02 4.33
CA LEU A 16 -5.86 1.41 3.99
C LEU A 16 -5.98 2.32 5.22
N GLY A 17 -5.11 3.33 5.28
CA GLY A 17 -5.03 4.31 6.36
C GLY A 17 -4.24 3.86 7.59
N SER A 18 -3.74 2.63 7.62
CA SER A 18 -2.97 2.09 8.75
C SER A 18 -1.50 2.45 8.65
N GLU A 19 -0.86 2.62 9.81
CA GLU A 19 0.60 2.64 9.91
C GLU A 19 1.14 1.21 9.77
N VAL A 20 2.15 1.06 8.91
CA VAL A 20 2.75 -0.23 8.59
C VAL A 20 4.26 -0.10 8.45
N THR A 21 4.97 -1.19 8.76
CA THR A 21 6.36 -1.39 8.38
C THR A 21 6.42 -2.33 7.18
N THR A 22 7.14 -1.92 6.14
CA THR A 22 7.39 -2.76 4.95
C THR A 22 8.81 -3.29 4.95
N GLU A 23 9.03 -4.46 4.36
CA GLU A 23 10.33 -5.14 4.35
C GLU A 23 11.48 -4.32 3.74
N HIS A 24 11.19 -3.53 2.71
CA HIS A 24 12.22 -2.81 1.95
C HIS A 24 12.09 -1.29 2.02
N GLU A 25 10.88 -0.76 2.14
CA GLU A 25 10.65 0.69 2.07
C GLU A 25 10.53 1.35 3.44
N GLY A 26 10.58 0.57 4.53
CA GLY A 26 10.49 1.03 5.90
C GLY A 26 9.06 1.36 6.35
N ASP A 27 8.97 2.29 7.29
CA ASP A 27 7.71 2.69 7.93
C ASP A 27 6.93 3.73 7.10
N GLY A 28 5.61 3.69 7.22
CA GLY A 28 4.73 4.71 6.64
C GLY A 28 3.25 4.38 6.79
N VAL A 29 2.41 5.17 6.14
CA VAL A 29 0.96 4.97 6.10
C VAL A 29 0.57 4.33 4.77
N ALA A 30 -0.16 3.22 4.83
CA ALA A 30 -0.75 2.59 3.66
C ALA A 30 -1.87 3.47 3.08
N ARG A 31 -1.74 3.90 1.81
CA ARG A 31 -2.68 4.80 1.11
C ARG A 31 -3.56 4.11 0.07
N GLY A 32 -3.53 2.78 0.02
CA GLY A 32 -4.30 1.99 -0.92
C GLY A 32 -3.43 1.17 -1.86
N ILE A 33 -4.08 0.43 -2.73
CA ILE A 33 -3.45 -0.32 -3.81
C ILE A 33 -3.57 0.51 -5.10
N ASP A 34 -2.54 0.54 -5.95
CA ASP A 34 -2.57 1.21 -7.25
C ASP A 34 -3.13 0.34 -8.39
N GLU A 35 -3.23 0.90 -9.59
CA GLU A 35 -3.71 0.23 -10.81
C GLU A 35 -2.82 -0.95 -11.28
N LYS A 36 -1.61 -1.06 -10.73
CA LYS A 36 -0.65 -2.15 -10.97
C LYS A 36 -0.70 -3.21 -9.88
N GLY A 37 -1.40 -2.95 -8.77
CA GLY A 37 -1.51 -3.87 -7.63
C GLY A 37 -0.46 -3.64 -6.55
N ALA A 38 0.30 -2.54 -6.61
CA ALA A 38 1.27 -2.19 -5.57
C ALA A 38 0.58 -1.43 -4.43
N LEU A 39 1.02 -1.68 -3.19
CA LEU A 39 0.63 -0.87 -2.04
C LEU A 39 1.31 0.50 -2.16
N ILE A 40 0.56 1.59 -2.05
CA ILE A 40 1.11 2.94 -1.97
C ILE A 40 1.43 3.24 -0.51
N LEU A 41 2.72 3.35 -0.20
CA LEU A 41 3.21 3.75 1.13
C LEU A 41 3.50 5.25 1.14
N GLU A 42 2.88 6.00 2.04
CA GLU A 42 3.22 7.40 2.31
C GLU A 42 4.18 7.48 3.50
N ARG A 43 5.37 8.02 3.26
CA ARG A 43 6.43 8.16 4.26
C ARG A 43 6.27 9.46 5.05
N GLU A 44 7.05 9.61 6.12
CA GLU A 44 7.06 10.81 6.99
C GLU A 44 7.37 12.10 6.20
N ASP A 45 8.22 12.02 5.17
CA ASP A 45 8.53 13.15 4.28
C ASP A 45 7.41 13.47 3.27
N SER A 46 6.23 12.85 3.42
CA SER A 46 5.09 12.92 2.51
C SER A 46 5.33 12.35 1.10
N SER A 47 6.50 11.73 0.86
CA SER A 47 6.74 11.01 -0.39
C SER A 47 5.87 9.76 -0.44
N ARG A 48 5.46 9.39 -1.66
CA ARG A 48 4.68 8.18 -1.92
C ARG A 48 5.48 7.23 -2.77
N VAL A 49 5.68 6.02 -2.27
CA VAL A 49 6.42 4.97 -2.96
C VAL A 49 5.53 3.74 -3.18
N PRO A 50 5.55 3.15 -4.38
CA PRO A 50 4.85 1.90 -4.63
C PRO A 50 5.67 0.72 -4.09
N VAL A 51 5.04 -0.11 -3.26
CA VAL A 51 5.59 -1.36 -2.73
C VAL A 51 4.99 -2.51 -3.53
N SER A 52 5.75 -3.05 -4.47
CA SER A 52 5.27 -4.10 -5.39
C SER A 52 5.26 -5.50 -4.79
N SER A 53 6.09 -5.75 -3.78
CA SER A 53 6.28 -7.07 -3.17
C SER A 53 7.01 -6.96 -1.84
N GLY A 54 6.80 -7.95 -0.96
CA GLY A 54 7.49 -8.05 0.32
C GLY A 54 6.52 -8.22 1.47
N SER A 55 7.06 -8.39 2.67
CA SER A 55 6.27 -8.49 3.89
C SER A 55 5.81 -7.10 4.35
N VAL A 56 4.59 -7.03 4.90
CA VAL A 56 4.03 -5.83 5.52
C VAL A 56 3.52 -6.21 6.91
N ILE A 57 3.90 -5.43 7.92
CA ILE A 57 3.54 -5.65 9.32
C ILE A 57 2.72 -4.43 9.77
N LEU A 58 1.56 -4.69 10.38
CA LEU A 58 0.74 -3.67 11.02
C LEU A 58 1.37 -3.27 12.35
N ILE A 59 1.43 -1.97 12.64
CA ILE A 59 1.99 -1.41 13.88
C ILE A 59 0.87 -1.16 14.90
#